data_AF-A0A923WI10-F1
#
_entry.id   AF-A0A923WI10-F1
#
_cell.length_a   1.000
_cell.length_b   1.000
_cell.length_c   1.000
_cell.angle_alpha   90.00
_cell.angle_beta   90.00
_cell.angle_gamma   90.00
#
_symmetry.space_group_name_H-M   'P 1'
#
loop_
_entity.id
_entity.type
_entity.pdbx_description
1 polymer ?
#
loop_
_entity_poly.entity_id
_entity_poly.type
_entity_poly.pdbx_seq_one_letter_code
_entity_poly.pdbx_strand_id
1 'polypeptide(L)'
;MKKMLLAVLAVAGLATACRKDNDDVVCPEPVPASLENLMKRYAPPVQVFELTPNQLQTIRTAGGATLYINPDAFVRANNTVPDGPQKLEFQEIYSPAEMILADMPTQTLYGQPLESGGEFNIRVWEGTNRLKLQTSGNNLQLLSPVPPRTAADTRDSMRLWTWVPPVPPRIDSSGWKAATRTVTVRTYTISPTGDTVFTINTVTRGIGVPVVGAQYSTTIWPDTLGWLNCDAYLPGAARVTVSVASEAATEQRVYLIPHDRNGTFRPYPTPILNQFELYNLPSGLDLTAVVLQVKNGKYYFGTHRAPVTASFVYRPVLDEVSEEELVRRIRLL
;
A
#
# COMPACT_ATOMS: atom_id res chain seq x y z
N MET A 1 -34.59 -74.92 34.34
CA MET A 1 -35.40 -74.40 35.46
C MET A 1 -34.61 -73.31 36.18
N LYS A 2 -35.26 -72.16 36.39
CA LYS A 2 -35.14 -71.23 37.54
C LYS A 2 -33.74 -70.82 38.07
N LYS A 3 -33.55 -69.49 37.99
CA LYS A 3 -33.09 -68.55 39.03
C LYS A 3 -31.57 -68.52 39.33
N MET A 4 -30.85 -67.41 39.09
CA MET A 4 -30.86 -66.06 39.70
C MET A 4 -29.97 -65.96 40.96
N LEU A 5 -29.02 -65.01 40.87
CA LEU A 5 -28.49 -64.10 41.90
C LEU A 5 -27.19 -64.40 42.69
N LEU A 6 -26.22 -63.48 42.50
CA LEU A 6 -25.29 -62.78 43.45
C LEU A 6 -24.47 -63.60 44.48
N ALA A 7 -23.23 -63.27 44.89
CA ALA A 7 -22.33 -62.12 44.72
C ALA A 7 -20.95 -62.45 45.37
N VAL A 8 -19.99 -61.53 45.16
CA VAL A 8 -18.87 -61.13 46.04
C VAL A 8 -17.43 -61.51 45.61
N LEU A 9 -16.77 -60.47 45.09
CA LEU A 9 -15.37 -60.02 45.22
C LEU A 9 -14.23 -61.04 45.42
N ALA A 10 -13.18 -60.93 44.58
CA ALA A 10 -11.89 -60.32 44.99
C ALA A 10 -10.87 -60.24 43.84
N VAL A 11 -10.36 -59.02 43.62
CA VAL A 11 -8.96 -58.62 43.41
C VAL A 11 -8.06 -59.50 42.50
N ALA A 12 -7.72 -58.96 41.32
CA ALA A 12 -6.32 -58.86 40.81
C ALA A 12 -6.35 -58.28 39.38
N GLY A 13 -6.61 -56.98 39.26
CA GLY A 13 -6.36 -56.24 38.02
C GLY A 13 -4.87 -55.97 37.90
N LEU A 14 -4.18 -56.77 37.09
CA LEU A 14 -2.81 -56.53 36.65
C LEU A 14 -2.73 -55.13 36.04
N ALA A 15 -2.01 -54.24 36.70
CA ALA A 15 -1.66 -52.93 36.19
C ALA A 15 -0.76 -53.11 34.96
N THR A 16 -1.35 -52.97 33.77
CA THR A 16 -0.60 -52.62 32.57
C THR A 16 -0.11 -51.20 32.73
N ALA A 17 1.16 -51.04 33.10
CA ALA A 17 1.86 -49.77 33.09
C ALA A 17 1.96 -49.28 31.63
N CYS A 18 1.00 -48.46 31.21
CA CYS A 18 1.21 -47.57 30.08
C CYS A 18 2.27 -46.55 30.51
N ARG A 19 3.48 -46.72 30.00
CA ARG A 19 4.51 -45.68 30.04
C ARG A 19 3.99 -44.51 29.20
N LYS A 20 3.47 -43.49 29.88
CA LYS A 20 3.13 -42.22 29.25
C LYS A 20 4.46 -41.53 28.96
N ASP A 21 4.96 -41.69 27.74
CA ASP A 21 6.02 -40.83 27.25
C ASP A 21 5.47 -39.41 27.28
N ASN A 22 6.11 -38.57 28.09
CA ASN A 22 5.84 -37.14 28.12
C ASN A 22 6.36 -36.59 26.80
N ASP A 23 5.53 -36.65 25.76
CA ASP A 23 5.65 -35.72 24.66
C ASP A 23 5.43 -34.33 25.28
N ASP A 24 6.55 -33.67 25.58
CA ASP A 24 6.55 -32.26 25.92
C ASP A 24 5.81 -31.54 24.81
N VAL A 25 4.59 -31.09 25.12
CA VAL A 25 3.85 -30.18 24.27
C VAL A 25 4.68 -28.91 24.24
N VAL A 26 5.53 -28.80 23.22
CA VAL A 26 6.24 -27.57 22.88
C VAL A 26 5.15 -26.59 22.45
N CYS A 27 4.61 -25.86 23.43
CA CYS A 27 3.83 -24.67 23.14
C CYS A 27 4.76 -23.75 22.35
N PRO A 28 4.40 -23.37 21.12
CA PRO A 28 5.22 -22.42 20.38
C PRO A 28 5.36 -21.16 21.26
N GLU A 29 6.60 -20.69 21.43
CA GLU A 29 6.83 -19.43 22.11
C GLU A 29 5.98 -18.35 21.43
N PRO A 30 5.30 -17.48 22.20
CA PRO A 30 4.52 -16.41 21.62
C PRO A 30 5.44 -15.56 20.75
N VAL A 31 5.12 -15.45 19.47
CA VAL A 31 5.84 -14.59 18.53
C VAL A 31 5.77 -13.17 19.08
N PRO A 32 6.91 -12.50 19.34
CA PRO A 32 6.89 -11.16 19.89
C PRO A 32 6.13 -10.22 18.95
N ALA A 33 5.29 -9.35 19.53
CA ALA A 33 4.55 -8.35 18.77
C ALA A 33 5.52 -7.48 17.95
N SER A 34 5.18 -7.29 16.69
CA SER A 34 5.89 -6.41 15.75
C SER A 34 4.88 -5.83 14.77
N LEU A 35 4.95 -4.52 14.50
CA LEU A 35 4.10 -3.86 13.52
C LEU A 35 4.48 -4.30 12.10
N GLU A 36 5.78 -4.50 11.83
CA GLU A 36 6.24 -4.98 10.52
C GLU A 36 5.65 -6.36 10.18
N ASN A 37 5.73 -7.31 11.12
CA ASN A 37 5.17 -8.65 10.92
C ASN A 37 3.64 -8.64 10.82
N LEU A 38 2.97 -7.78 11.59
CA LEU A 38 1.53 -7.59 11.54
C LEU A 38 1.11 -7.06 10.16
N MET A 39 1.73 -5.97 9.70
CA MET A 39 1.45 -5.38 8.39
C MET A 39 1.71 -6.39 7.27
N LYS A 40 2.83 -7.11 7.30
CA LYS A 40 3.12 -8.17 6.31
C LYS A 40 2.04 -9.26 6.28
N ARG A 41 1.45 -9.61 7.42
CA ARG A 41 0.42 -10.66 7.54
C ARG A 41 -0.96 -10.19 7.07
N TYR A 42 -1.30 -8.92 7.31
CA TYR A 42 -2.63 -8.36 7.04
C TYR A 42 -2.69 -7.37 5.88
N ALA A 43 -1.56 -7.16 5.18
CA ALA A 43 -1.52 -6.39 3.95
C ALA A 43 -2.52 -6.97 2.92
N PRO A 44 -3.03 -6.13 2.00
CA PRO A 44 -3.89 -6.58 0.91
C PRO A 44 -3.27 -7.76 0.15
N PRO A 45 -4.05 -8.78 -0.23
CA PRO A 45 -3.52 -10.00 -0.80
C PRO A 45 -2.88 -9.76 -2.18
N VAL A 46 -1.78 -10.48 -2.46
CA VAL A 46 -1.21 -10.56 -3.80
C VAL A 46 -1.99 -11.60 -4.60
N GLN A 47 -2.61 -11.17 -5.70
CA GLN A 47 -3.25 -12.06 -6.66
C GLN A 47 -2.23 -12.56 -7.67
N VAL A 48 -2.38 -13.82 -8.10
CA VAL A 48 -1.45 -14.49 -8.99
C VAL A 48 -2.21 -14.97 -10.22
N PHE A 49 -1.72 -14.61 -11.40
CA PHE A 49 -2.31 -14.98 -12.69
C PHE A 49 -1.24 -15.62 -13.58
N GLU A 50 -1.62 -16.65 -14.32
CA GLU A 50 -0.79 -17.23 -15.37
C GLU A 50 -1.00 -16.44 -16.66
N LEU A 51 0.09 -16.12 -17.35
CA LEU A 51 0.07 -15.44 -18.63
C LEU A 51 0.63 -16.32 -19.73
N THR A 52 -0.01 -16.27 -20.89
CA THR A 52 0.50 -16.89 -22.12
C THR A 52 1.26 -15.85 -22.96
N PRO A 53 2.55 -16.07 -23.30
CA PRO A 53 3.30 -15.17 -24.19
C PRO A 53 2.63 -15.01 -25.56
N ASN A 54 2.93 -13.93 -26.28
CA ASN A 54 2.40 -13.63 -27.63
C ASN A 54 0.86 -13.53 -27.76
N GLN A 55 0.12 -13.43 -26.65
CA GLN A 55 -1.35 -13.31 -26.66
C GLN A 55 -1.82 -12.04 -25.95
N LEU A 56 -2.84 -11.40 -26.53
CA LEU A 56 -3.58 -10.35 -25.85
C LEU A 56 -4.35 -10.96 -24.69
N GLN A 57 -4.16 -10.43 -23.49
CA GLN A 57 -4.79 -10.94 -22.28
C GLN A 57 -5.52 -9.82 -21.54
N THR A 58 -6.72 -10.13 -21.06
CA THR A 58 -7.49 -9.25 -20.19
C THR A 58 -7.70 -9.93 -18.86
N ILE A 59 -7.18 -9.34 -17.79
CA ILE A 59 -7.30 -9.86 -16.42
C ILE A 59 -8.19 -8.94 -15.62
N ARG A 60 -9.12 -9.51 -14.86
CA ARG A 60 -9.91 -8.80 -13.85
C ARG A 60 -9.47 -9.24 -12.47
N THR A 61 -9.25 -8.27 -11.58
CA THR A 61 -8.82 -8.51 -10.21
C THR A 61 -10.02 -8.57 -9.27
N ALA A 62 -9.81 -9.10 -8.07
CA ALA A 62 -10.81 -9.16 -7.02
C ALA A 62 -11.28 -7.76 -6.57
N GLY A 63 -10.41 -6.76 -6.58
CA GLY A 63 -10.73 -5.36 -6.30
C GLY A 63 -11.38 -4.61 -7.46
N GLY A 64 -11.59 -5.26 -8.61
CA GLY A 64 -12.31 -4.71 -9.75
C GLY A 64 -11.46 -3.96 -10.77
N ALA A 65 -10.13 -3.97 -10.62
CA ALA A 65 -9.23 -3.49 -11.65
C ALA A 65 -9.25 -4.42 -12.88
N THR A 66 -8.99 -3.85 -14.05
CA THR A 66 -8.81 -4.60 -15.30
C THR A 66 -7.46 -4.27 -15.91
N LEU A 67 -6.65 -5.29 -16.18
CA LEU A 67 -5.40 -5.17 -16.92
C LEU A 67 -5.59 -5.63 -18.35
N TYR A 68 -5.22 -4.81 -19.32
CA TYR A 68 -5.05 -5.20 -20.72
C TYR A 68 -3.57 -5.33 -21.02
N ILE A 69 -3.15 -6.55 -21.33
CA ILE A 69 -1.77 -6.94 -21.55
C ILE A 69 -1.63 -7.31 -23.03
N ASN A 70 -0.88 -6.50 -23.79
CA ASN A 70 -0.64 -6.79 -25.19
C ASN A 70 0.28 -8.02 -25.38
N PRO A 71 0.25 -8.66 -26.57
CA PRO A 71 1.26 -9.64 -26.94
C PRO A 71 2.68 -9.10 -26.67
N ASP A 72 3.53 -9.95 -26.08
CA ASP A 72 4.95 -9.65 -25.83
C ASP A 72 5.23 -8.39 -25.01
N ALA A 73 4.27 -8.05 -24.13
CA ALA A 73 4.37 -6.92 -23.23
C ALA A 73 5.55 -6.99 -22.27
N PHE A 74 6.08 -8.18 -22.01
CA PHE A 74 7.15 -8.41 -21.04
C PHE A 74 8.38 -9.04 -21.69
N VAL A 75 9.55 -8.59 -21.28
CA VAL A 75 10.85 -9.09 -21.74
C VAL A 75 11.75 -9.40 -20.55
N ARG A 76 12.76 -10.23 -20.77
CA ARG A 76 13.81 -10.48 -19.78
C ARG A 76 14.69 -9.24 -19.60
N ALA A 77 15.55 -9.23 -18.59
CA ALA A 77 16.44 -8.11 -18.30
C ALA A 77 17.33 -7.73 -19.52
N ASN A 78 17.74 -8.72 -20.32
CA ASN A 78 18.52 -8.59 -21.55
C ASN A 78 17.68 -8.26 -22.81
N ASN A 79 16.40 -7.90 -22.65
CA ASN A 79 15.43 -7.59 -23.73
C ASN A 79 15.03 -8.77 -24.63
N THR A 80 15.33 -10.03 -24.26
CA THR A 80 14.81 -11.17 -25.03
C THR A 80 13.35 -11.48 -24.64
N VAL A 81 12.58 -11.96 -25.61
CA VAL A 81 11.18 -12.37 -25.41
C VAL A 81 11.16 -13.69 -24.61
N PRO A 82 10.40 -13.76 -23.51
CA PRO A 82 10.14 -14.99 -22.78
C PRO A 82 9.34 -15.99 -23.64
N ASP A 83 9.75 -17.25 -23.62
CA ASP A 83 9.15 -18.37 -24.34
C ASP A 83 8.42 -19.35 -23.41
N GLY A 84 8.60 -19.20 -22.09
CA GLY A 84 7.90 -19.99 -21.07
C GLY A 84 6.63 -19.32 -20.52
N PRO A 85 5.82 -20.08 -19.76
CA PRO A 85 4.71 -19.52 -19.00
C PRO A 85 5.18 -18.40 -18.06
N GLN A 86 4.42 -17.31 -18.00
CA GLN A 86 4.73 -16.20 -17.12
C GLN A 86 3.72 -16.12 -15.98
N LYS A 87 4.15 -15.60 -14.85
CA LYS A 87 3.34 -15.40 -13.66
C LYS A 87 3.24 -13.90 -13.35
N LEU A 88 2.04 -13.34 -13.43
CA LEU A 88 1.75 -11.99 -12.95
C LEU A 88 1.36 -12.06 -11.48
N GLU A 89 2.06 -11.29 -10.65
CA GLU A 89 1.68 -10.96 -9.28
C GLU A 89 1.15 -9.53 -9.25
N PHE A 90 -0.08 -9.36 -8.78
CA PHE A 90 -0.77 -8.09 -8.71
C PHE A 90 -1.35 -7.85 -7.32
N GLN A 91 -0.97 -6.74 -6.69
CA GLN A 91 -1.52 -6.28 -5.41
C GLN A 91 -2.19 -4.94 -5.63
N GLU A 92 -3.35 -4.71 -5.00
CA GLU A 92 -4.12 -3.47 -5.09
C GLU A 92 -4.47 -2.95 -3.70
N ILE A 93 -4.44 -1.63 -3.55
CA ILE A 93 -4.70 -0.90 -2.30
C ILE A 93 -5.66 0.25 -2.64
N TYR A 94 -6.83 0.28 -2.02
CA TYR A 94 -7.86 1.28 -2.33
C TYR A 94 -8.32 2.10 -1.13
N SER A 95 -8.21 1.57 0.08
CA SER A 95 -8.71 2.20 1.30
C SER A 95 -7.60 2.65 2.25
N PRO A 96 -7.87 3.63 3.14
CA PRO A 96 -6.92 4.04 4.15
C PRO A 96 -6.48 2.90 5.08
N ALA A 97 -7.38 1.99 5.41
CA ALA A 97 -7.06 0.79 6.19
C ALA A 97 -6.03 -0.09 5.49
N GLU A 98 -6.20 -0.32 4.20
CA GLU A 98 -5.27 -1.11 3.38
C GLU A 98 -3.91 -0.41 3.25
N MET A 99 -3.88 0.92 3.09
CA MET A 99 -2.64 1.71 3.06
C MET A 99 -1.85 1.58 4.37
N ILE A 100 -2.53 1.59 5.53
CA ILE A 100 -1.90 1.36 6.84
C ILE A 100 -1.38 -0.07 6.95
N LEU A 101 -2.18 -1.07 6.57
CA LEU A 101 -1.81 -2.47 6.68
C LEU A 101 -0.71 -2.86 5.69
N ALA A 102 -0.56 -2.13 4.58
CA ALA A 102 0.54 -2.29 3.63
C ALA A 102 1.79 -1.44 3.97
N ASP A 103 1.72 -0.56 4.97
CA ASP A 103 2.75 0.45 5.28
C ASP A 103 3.05 1.39 4.09
N MET A 104 2.04 1.67 3.25
CA MET A 104 2.16 2.49 2.03
C MET A 104 1.36 3.80 2.18
N PRO A 105 1.94 4.86 2.77
CA PRO A 105 1.28 6.15 2.87
C PRO A 105 1.27 6.91 1.53
N THR A 106 0.22 7.71 1.31
CA THR A 106 0.00 8.54 0.13
C THR A 106 0.62 9.92 0.32
N GLN A 107 1.96 9.98 0.30
CA GLN A 107 2.70 11.25 0.31
C GLN A 107 3.91 11.21 -0.61
N THR A 108 4.33 12.38 -1.09
CA THR A 108 5.54 12.47 -1.90
C THR A 108 6.79 12.14 -1.09
N LEU A 109 7.91 11.89 -1.76
CA LEU A 109 9.22 11.73 -1.11
C LEU A 109 9.64 12.96 -0.26
N TYR A 110 9.01 14.11 -0.46
CA TYR A 110 9.20 15.35 0.30
C TYR A 110 8.10 15.58 1.34
N GLY A 111 7.22 14.59 1.56
CA GLY A 111 6.17 14.62 2.58
C GLY A 111 4.97 15.48 2.23
N GLN A 112 4.77 15.80 0.94
CA GLN A 112 3.56 16.50 0.51
C GLN A 112 2.38 15.51 0.46
N PRO A 113 1.24 15.82 1.06
CA PRO A 113 0.06 14.95 1.04
C PRO A 113 -0.45 14.69 -0.38
N LEU A 114 -0.85 13.45 -0.64
CA LEU A 114 -1.47 13.01 -1.88
C LEU A 114 -2.83 12.36 -1.59
N GLU A 115 -3.84 12.75 -2.35
CA GLU A 115 -5.09 12.01 -2.40
C GLU A 115 -4.98 10.88 -3.43
N SER A 116 -5.39 9.68 -3.05
CA SER A 116 -5.19 8.48 -3.84
C SER A 116 -6.41 7.98 -4.59
N GLY A 117 -6.17 7.67 -5.86
CA GLY A 117 -7.05 6.92 -6.74
C GLY A 117 -6.75 5.41 -6.76
N GLY A 118 -5.78 4.95 -5.96
CA GLY A 118 -5.41 3.54 -5.80
C GLY A 118 -3.93 3.26 -6.04
N GLU A 119 -3.37 2.35 -5.25
CA GLU A 119 -1.97 1.92 -5.31
C GLU A 119 -1.85 0.46 -5.76
N PHE A 120 -0.79 0.15 -6.51
CA PHE A 120 -0.62 -1.13 -7.17
C PHE A 120 0.81 -1.63 -7.07
N ASN A 121 0.99 -2.94 -6.84
CA ASN A 121 2.27 -3.60 -7.00
C ASN A 121 2.18 -4.63 -8.12
N ILE A 122 2.89 -4.37 -9.23
CA ILE A 122 2.87 -5.22 -10.42
C ILE A 122 4.23 -5.88 -10.59
N ARG A 123 4.28 -7.22 -10.53
CA ARG A 123 5.50 -8.00 -10.76
C ARG A 123 5.21 -9.14 -11.72
N VAL A 124 6.10 -9.40 -12.66
CA VAL A 124 5.95 -10.48 -13.63
C VAL A 124 7.20 -11.35 -13.63
N TRP A 125 7.00 -12.66 -13.69
CA TRP A 125 8.05 -13.67 -13.55
C TRP A 125 7.97 -14.72 -14.65
N GLU A 126 9.12 -15.25 -15.06
CA GLU A 126 9.25 -16.50 -15.81
C GLU A 126 10.13 -17.44 -14.99
N GLY A 127 9.52 -18.46 -14.38
CA GLY A 127 10.21 -19.25 -13.35
C GLY A 127 10.72 -18.35 -12.21
N THR A 128 12.04 -18.28 -12.03
CA THR A 128 12.70 -17.41 -11.04
C THR A 128 13.16 -16.07 -11.61
N ASN A 129 13.03 -15.85 -12.92
CA ASN A 129 13.51 -14.64 -13.58
C ASN A 129 12.46 -13.54 -13.53
N ARG A 130 12.80 -12.38 -12.97
CA ARG A 130 11.92 -11.20 -13.00
C ARG A 130 11.93 -10.59 -14.40
N LEU A 131 10.74 -10.42 -14.97
CA LEU A 131 10.55 -9.75 -16.25
C LEU A 131 10.38 -8.24 -16.05
N LYS A 132 10.66 -7.48 -17.11
CA LYS A 132 10.39 -6.05 -17.21
C LYS A 132 9.42 -5.78 -18.34
N LEU A 133 8.76 -4.62 -18.31
CA LEU A 133 7.90 -4.21 -19.41
C LEU A 133 8.75 -3.88 -20.66
N GLN A 134 8.30 -4.34 -21.81
CA GLN A 134 8.88 -4.04 -23.12
C GLN A 134 8.84 -2.52 -23.37
N THR A 135 9.89 -1.96 -23.98
CA THR A 135 10.04 -0.51 -24.18
C THR A 135 9.29 0.05 -25.37
N SER A 136 8.97 -0.78 -26.36
CA SER A 136 8.22 -0.39 -27.55
C SER A 136 6.72 -0.61 -27.39
N GLY A 137 5.92 0.45 -27.54
CA GLY A 137 4.45 0.38 -27.59
C GLY A 137 3.76 0.54 -26.23
N ASN A 138 2.42 0.53 -26.25
CA ASN A 138 1.57 0.62 -25.06
C ASN A 138 1.30 -0.78 -24.52
N ASN A 139 2.27 -1.40 -23.86
CA ASN A 139 2.25 -2.83 -23.58
C ASN A 139 1.30 -3.28 -22.47
N LEU A 140 0.97 -2.36 -21.56
CA LEU A 140 0.11 -2.64 -20.41
C LEU A 140 -0.80 -1.43 -20.14
N GLN A 141 -2.10 -1.66 -20.12
CA GLN A 141 -3.09 -0.69 -19.67
C GLN A 141 -3.78 -1.20 -18.41
N LEU A 142 -3.96 -0.31 -17.44
CA LEU A 142 -4.67 -0.57 -16.19
C LEU A 142 -5.91 0.32 -16.15
N LEU A 143 -7.08 -0.30 -16.01
CA LEU A 143 -8.31 0.36 -15.60
C LEU A 143 -8.56 0.05 -14.13
N SER A 144 -8.43 1.04 -13.26
CA SER A 144 -8.68 0.91 -11.84
C SER A 144 -10.02 1.55 -11.47
N PRO A 145 -10.88 0.94 -10.64
CA PRO A 145 -12.01 1.65 -10.03
C PRO A 145 -11.57 2.93 -9.32
N VAL A 146 -12.44 3.94 -9.34
CA VAL A 146 -12.28 5.16 -8.53
C VAL A 146 -12.68 4.82 -7.09
N PRO A 147 -11.80 5.02 -6.09
CA PRO A 147 -12.12 4.76 -4.69
C PRO A 147 -13.33 5.58 -4.21
N PRO A 148 -14.16 5.03 -3.29
CA PRO A 148 -15.38 5.72 -2.84
C PRO A 148 -15.15 7.07 -2.16
N ARG A 149 -13.99 7.26 -1.49
CA ARG A 149 -13.62 8.49 -0.79
C ARG A 149 -12.87 9.49 -1.67
N THR A 150 -12.73 9.24 -2.97
CA THR A 150 -12.06 10.19 -3.85
C THR A 150 -12.95 11.38 -4.14
N ALA A 151 -12.47 12.57 -3.78
CA ALA A 151 -13.18 13.82 -4.00
C ALA A 151 -13.22 14.22 -5.48
N ALA A 152 -14.28 14.94 -5.84
CA ALA A 152 -14.53 15.34 -7.22
C ALA A 152 -13.48 16.33 -7.78
N ASP A 153 -12.89 17.16 -6.93
CA ASP A 153 -11.91 18.19 -7.31
C ASP A 153 -10.53 17.63 -7.64
N THR A 154 -10.14 16.50 -7.05
CA THR A 154 -8.87 15.82 -7.34
C THR A 154 -9.02 14.73 -8.39
N ARG A 155 -10.24 14.23 -8.60
CA ARG A 155 -10.56 13.13 -9.52
C ARG A 155 -9.97 13.31 -10.92
N ASP A 156 -10.04 14.50 -11.50
CA ASP A 156 -9.53 14.77 -12.85
C ASP A 156 -8.05 15.20 -12.88
N SER A 157 -7.40 15.27 -11.72
CA SER A 157 -6.02 15.75 -11.56
C SER A 157 -5.03 14.64 -11.22
N MET A 158 -5.49 13.38 -11.19
CA MET A 158 -4.67 12.21 -10.88
C MET A 158 -3.49 12.08 -11.84
N ARG A 159 -2.36 11.63 -11.29
CA ARG A 159 -1.11 11.39 -12.00
C ARG A 159 -0.56 10.04 -11.60
N LEU A 160 0.27 9.47 -12.46
CA LEU A 160 1.01 8.26 -12.14
C LEU A 160 2.22 8.62 -11.26
N TRP A 161 2.46 7.80 -10.24
CA TRP A 161 3.59 7.90 -9.34
C TRP A 161 4.28 6.56 -9.21
N THR A 162 5.58 6.60 -8.97
CA THR A 162 6.41 5.43 -8.71
C THR A 162 6.99 5.54 -7.31
N TRP A 163 7.09 4.41 -6.61
CA TRP A 163 7.68 4.37 -5.29
C TRP A 163 9.18 4.64 -5.33
N VAL A 164 9.67 5.47 -4.42
CA VAL A 164 11.10 5.66 -4.16
C VAL A 164 11.39 5.06 -2.78
N PRO A 165 12.23 4.02 -2.67
CA PRO A 165 12.62 3.47 -1.39
C PRO A 165 13.42 4.52 -0.58
N PRO A 166 13.44 4.40 0.75
CA PRO A 166 14.20 5.33 1.57
C PRO A 166 15.69 5.25 1.22
N VAL A 167 16.35 6.40 1.12
CA VAL A 167 17.79 6.49 0.84
C VAL A 167 18.52 6.82 2.14
N PRO A 168 19.43 5.96 2.63
CA PRO A 168 20.25 6.26 3.81
C PRO A 168 21.03 7.59 3.64
N PRO A 169 21.18 8.41 4.70
CA PRO A 169 20.77 8.17 6.09
C PRO A 169 19.32 8.60 6.40
N ARG A 170 18.55 9.06 5.42
CA ARG A 170 17.17 9.53 5.63
C ARG A 170 16.21 8.33 5.60
N ILE A 171 16.07 7.64 6.73
CA ILE A 171 15.24 6.45 6.87
C ILE A 171 13.75 6.75 6.56
N ASP A 172 13.32 8.00 6.74
CA ASP A 172 11.95 8.46 6.45
C ASP A 172 11.81 9.18 5.08
N SER A 173 12.76 9.00 4.15
CA SER A 173 12.72 9.60 2.80
C SER A 173 11.95 8.80 1.76
N SER A 174 11.31 7.70 2.17
CA SER A 174 10.48 6.91 1.27
C SER A 174 9.22 7.67 0.90
N GLY A 175 8.79 7.55 -0.36
CA GLY A 175 7.53 8.12 -0.78
C GLY A 175 7.34 8.08 -2.28
N TRP A 176 6.27 8.72 -2.73
CA TRP A 176 5.89 8.73 -4.13
C TRP A 176 6.65 9.82 -4.90
N LYS A 177 7.17 9.46 -6.07
CA LYS A 177 7.72 10.39 -7.05
C LYS A 177 6.86 10.37 -8.30
N ALA A 178 6.47 11.55 -8.78
CA ALA A 178 5.65 11.64 -9.97
C ALA A 178 6.39 10.99 -11.15
N ALA A 179 5.71 10.06 -11.83
CA ALA A 179 6.21 9.46 -13.05
C ALA A 179 6.20 10.54 -14.14
N THR A 180 7.34 10.73 -14.79
CA THR A 180 7.50 11.75 -15.82
C THR A 180 7.77 11.11 -17.17
N ARG A 181 7.31 11.78 -18.22
CA ARG A 181 7.58 11.44 -19.61
C ARG A 181 8.19 12.63 -20.32
N THR A 182 9.25 12.35 -21.07
CA THR A 182 9.82 13.29 -22.03
C THR A 182 9.00 13.24 -23.31
N VAL A 183 8.39 14.37 -23.68
CA VAL A 183 7.59 14.54 -24.89
C VAL A 183 8.25 15.59 -25.78
N THR A 184 8.48 15.22 -27.03
CA THR A 184 8.98 16.16 -28.05
C THR A 184 7.79 16.93 -28.64
N VAL A 185 7.72 18.22 -28.36
CA VAL A 185 6.70 19.14 -28.87
C VAL A 185 7.28 19.91 -30.06
N ARG A 186 6.57 19.89 -31.18
CA ARG A 186 6.87 20.75 -32.33
C ARG A 186 5.97 21.97 -32.28
N THR A 187 6.56 23.15 -32.16
CA THR A 187 5.85 24.43 -32.27
C THR A 187 6.16 25.05 -33.62
N TYR A 188 5.11 25.52 -34.30
CA TYR A 188 5.21 26.18 -35.59
C TYR A 188 4.95 27.68 -35.40
N THR A 189 5.90 28.51 -35.83
CA THR A 189 5.75 29.96 -35.86
C THR A 189 5.75 30.39 -37.32
N ILE A 190 4.69 31.10 -37.73
CA ILE A 190 4.61 31.70 -39.06
C ILE A 190 5.13 33.13 -38.94
N SER A 191 6.19 33.47 -39.68
CA SER A 191 6.72 34.82 -39.72
C SER A 191 5.76 35.75 -40.48
N PRO A 192 5.88 37.08 -40.31
CA PRO A 192 5.14 38.05 -41.12
C PRO A 192 5.42 37.95 -42.63
N THR A 193 6.54 37.32 -43.03
CA THR A 193 6.91 37.07 -44.44
C THR A 193 6.32 35.79 -45.00
N GLY A 194 5.58 35.00 -44.19
CA GLY A 194 4.98 33.73 -44.59
C GLY A 194 5.90 32.51 -44.41
N ASP A 195 7.10 32.70 -43.84
CA ASP A 195 8.01 31.59 -43.56
C ASP A 195 7.53 30.81 -42.34
N THR A 196 7.47 29.49 -42.47
CA THR A 196 7.17 28.60 -41.34
C THR A 196 8.46 28.15 -40.68
N VAL A 197 8.72 28.64 -39.47
CA VAL A 197 9.82 28.15 -38.63
C VAL A 197 9.25 27.11 -37.67
N PHE A 198 9.85 25.91 -37.64
CA PHE A 198 9.52 24.93 -36.61
C PHE A 198 10.61 24.88 -35.54
N THR A 199 10.20 24.90 -34.28
CA THR A 199 11.08 24.66 -33.13
C THR A 199 10.69 23.33 -32.51
N ILE A 200 11.70 22.48 -32.28
CA ILE A 200 11.54 21.22 -31.56
C ILE A 200 11.92 21.46 -30.10
N ASN A 201 10.95 21.42 -29.21
CA ASN A 201 11.16 21.56 -27.78
C ASN A 201 10.91 20.22 -27.09
N THR A 202 11.86 19.77 -26.29
CA THR A 202 11.68 18.58 -25.46
C THR A 202 11.16 18.99 -24.10
N VAL A 203 9.98 18.51 -23.71
CA VAL A 203 9.32 18.87 -22.45
C VAL A 203 9.08 17.63 -21.61
N THR A 204 9.50 17.65 -20.36
CA THR A 204 9.18 16.61 -19.38
C THR A 204 7.89 16.96 -18.66
N ARG A 205 6.88 16.08 -18.73
CA ARG A 205 5.58 16.27 -18.07
C ARG A 205 5.23 15.08 -17.19
N GLY A 206 4.49 15.32 -16.11
CA GLY A 206 3.87 14.26 -15.33
C GLY A 206 2.85 13.50 -16.17
N ILE A 207 2.73 12.19 -15.94
CA ILE A 207 1.81 11.33 -16.67
C ILE A 207 0.44 11.44 -16.01
N GLY A 208 -0.51 12.11 -16.68
CA GLY A 208 -1.89 12.23 -16.21
C GLY A 208 -2.64 10.90 -16.32
N VAL A 209 -3.55 10.65 -15.39
CA VAL A 209 -4.38 9.46 -15.32
C VAL A 209 -5.84 9.87 -15.60
N PRO A 210 -6.32 9.77 -16.85
CA PRO A 210 -7.69 10.14 -17.18
C PRO A 210 -8.72 9.24 -16.50
N VAL A 211 -9.90 9.80 -16.26
CA VAL A 211 -11.08 9.05 -15.81
C VAL A 211 -11.92 8.65 -17.02
N VAL A 212 -12.26 7.37 -17.12
CA VAL A 212 -13.19 6.82 -18.12
C VAL A 212 -14.35 6.18 -17.37
N GLY A 213 -15.49 6.86 -17.34
CA GLY A 213 -16.63 6.44 -16.51
C GLY A 213 -16.29 6.44 -15.02
N ALA A 214 -16.39 5.28 -14.38
CA ALA A 214 -16.08 5.08 -12.96
C ALA A 214 -14.67 4.52 -12.71
N GLN A 215 -13.77 4.60 -13.70
CA GLN A 215 -12.43 4.04 -13.61
C GLN A 215 -11.35 5.04 -14.01
N TYR A 216 -10.20 4.98 -13.34
CA TYR A 216 -8.95 5.56 -13.78
C TYR A 216 -8.33 4.68 -14.87
N SER A 217 -7.96 5.28 -16.00
CA SER A 217 -7.31 4.60 -17.12
C SER A 217 -5.86 5.07 -17.24
N THR A 218 -4.90 4.17 -17.02
CA THR A 218 -3.48 4.49 -17.15
C THR A 218 -2.74 3.48 -18.02
N THR A 219 -1.85 3.96 -18.87
CA THR A 219 -0.86 3.11 -19.54
C THR A 219 0.34 2.99 -18.61
N ILE A 220 0.74 1.76 -18.30
CA ILE A 220 1.95 1.49 -17.52
C ILE A 220 3.15 1.55 -18.46
N TRP A 221 4.16 2.30 -18.06
CA TRP A 221 5.30 2.61 -18.91
C TRP A 221 6.48 1.69 -18.63
N PRO A 222 7.42 1.56 -19.58
CA PRO A 222 8.66 0.83 -19.37
C PRO A 222 9.39 1.37 -18.12
N ASP A 223 10.06 0.47 -17.41
CA ASP A 223 10.78 0.77 -16.15
C ASP A 223 9.90 1.23 -14.96
N THR A 224 8.57 1.10 -15.05
CA THR A 224 7.64 1.46 -13.96
C THR A 224 6.98 0.26 -13.25
N LEU A 225 7.33 -0.98 -13.60
CA LEU A 225 6.84 -2.16 -12.85
C LEU A 225 7.34 -2.14 -11.39
N GLY A 226 6.53 -2.66 -10.49
CA GLY A 226 6.69 -2.54 -9.04
C GLY A 226 5.55 -1.73 -8.46
N TRP A 227 5.86 -0.91 -7.45
CA TRP A 227 4.89 -0.04 -6.80
C TRP A 227 4.59 1.21 -7.62
N LEU A 228 3.31 1.36 -7.91
CA LEU A 228 2.69 2.40 -8.70
C LEU A 228 1.54 3.00 -7.91
N ASN A 229 1.25 4.27 -8.13
CA ASN A 229 0.09 4.91 -7.52
C ASN A 229 -0.54 5.92 -8.48
N CYS A 230 -1.87 6.07 -8.42
CA CYS A 230 -2.65 7.04 -9.19
C CYS A 230 -3.14 8.14 -8.25
N ASP A 231 -2.33 9.18 -8.05
CA ASP A 231 -2.55 10.17 -7.00
C ASP A 231 -2.63 11.60 -7.53
N ALA A 232 -3.34 12.44 -6.79
CA ALA A 232 -3.41 13.88 -6.97
C ALA A 232 -2.75 14.59 -5.79
N TYR A 233 -2.13 15.74 -6.06
CA TYR A 233 -1.69 16.61 -4.97
C TYR A 233 -2.88 17.09 -4.15
N LEU A 234 -2.74 17.09 -2.84
CA LEU A 234 -3.68 17.71 -1.91
C LEU A 234 -3.04 18.99 -1.35
N PRO A 235 -3.15 20.14 -2.05
CA PRO A 235 -2.40 21.34 -1.70
C PRO A 235 -2.95 22.03 -0.46
N GLY A 236 -2.05 22.56 0.36
CA GLY A 236 -2.40 23.40 1.48
C GLY A 236 -1.18 24.06 2.10
N ALA A 237 -1.38 24.72 3.23
CA ALA A 237 -0.33 25.47 3.93
C ALA A 237 -0.31 25.21 5.44
N ALA A 238 -1.27 24.45 5.97
CA ALA A 238 -1.35 24.17 7.39
C ALA A 238 -0.28 23.16 7.82
N ARG A 239 0.15 23.30 9.07
CA ARG A 239 1.02 22.36 9.78
C ARG A 239 0.22 21.76 10.92
N VAL A 240 0.36 20.45 11.10
CA VAL A 240 -0.21 19.72 12.24
C VAL A 240 0.89 18.98 12.99
N THR A 241 0.68 18.82 14.29
CA THR A 241 1.55 18.05 15.17
C THR A 241 0.77 16.91 15.79
N VAL A 242 1.34 15.72 15.87
CA VAL A 242 0.83 14.62 16.71
C VAL A 242 1.79 14.46 17.88
N SER A 243 1.30 14.67 19.09
CA SER A 243 2.05 14.45 20.32
C SER A 243 1.59 13.12 20.91
N VAL A 244 2.52 12.17 20.99
CA VAL A 244 2.27 10.88 21.62
C VAL A 244 2.81 10.95 23.04
N ALA A 245 2.02 10.49 24.02
CA ALA A 245 2.48 10.47 25.40
C ALA A 245 3.76 9.63 25.50
N SER A 246 4.77 10.19 26.18
CA SER A 246 6.13 9.65 26.21
C SER A 246 6.18 8.35 27.01
N GLU A 247 6.28 7.23 26.30
CA GLU A 247 6.82 5.97 26.81
C GLU A 247 7.71 5.34 25.72
N ALA A 248 8.77 4.64 26.13
CA ALA A 248 9.71 4.00 25.21
C ALA A 248 9.06 2.79 24.51
N ALA A 249 8.32 3.04 23.43
CA ALA A 249 7.85 2.01 22.53
C ALA A 249 9.03 1.43 21.74
N THR A 250 9.03 0.11 21.52
CA THR A 250 10.02 -0.56 20.67
C THR A 250 9.75 -0.32 19.20
N GLU A 251 8.48 -0.18 18.83
CA GLU A 251 8.06 0.23 17.49
C GLU A 251 6.93 1.27 17.59
N GLN A 252 6.94 2.25 16.69
CA GLN A 252 5.89 3.26 16.60
C GLN A 252 5.63 3.64 15.15
N ARG A 253 4.35 3.79 14.81
CA ARG A 253 3.89 4.32 13.52
C ARG A 253 2.77 5.32 13.78
N VAL A 254 2.83 6.45 13.11
CA VAL A 254 1.80 7.50 13.19
C VAL A 254 1.27 7.73 11.78
N TYR A 255 -0.05 7.82 11.68
CA TYR A 255 -0.76 8.11 10.45
C TYR A 255 -1.74 9.28 10.66
N LEU A 256 -1.97 10.05 9.62
CA LEU A 256 -3.04 11.04 9.55
C LEU A 256 -3.98 10.64 8.40
N ILE A 257 -5.27 10.52 8.70
CA ILE A 257 -6.27 9.99 7.76
C ILE A 257 -7.37 11.02 7.55
N PRO A 258 -7.55 11.56 6.33
CA PRO A 258 -8.69 12.39 6.01
C PRO A 258 -9.99 11.57 5.93
N HIS A 259 -11.09 12.15 6.44
CA HIS A 259 -12.41 11.52 6.42
C HIS A 259 -13.14 11.69 5.09
N ASP A 260 -12.91 12.81 4.40
CA ASP A 260 -13.57 13.21 3.16
C ASP A 260 -12.70 12.99 1.92
N ARG A 261 -11.49 12.44 2.10
CA ARG A 261 -10.52 12.16 1.03
C ARG A 261 -9.99 10.75 1.16
N ASN A 262 -9.54 10.17 0.07
CA ASN A 262 -8.87 8.87 0.11
C ASN A 262 -7.36 9.04 0.27
N GLY A 263 -6.77 8.62 1.40
CA GLY A 263 -5.33 8.70 1.59
C GLY A 263 -4.91 8.42 3.03
N THR A 264 -3.61 8.25 3.23
CA THR A 264 -2.99 8.19 4.56
C THR A 264 -1.64 8.90 4.52
N PHE A 265 -1.37 9.74 5.51
CA PHE A 265 -0.13 10.51 5.55
C PHE A 265 0.73 10.06 6.74
N ARG A 266 2.04 9.98 6.53
CA ARG A 266 3.04 9.66 7.55
C ARG A 266 3.77 10.94 7.97
N PRO A 267 3.40 11.54 9.11
CA PRO A 267 4.13 12.69 9.63
C PRO A 267 5.57 12.31 10.00
N TYR A 268 6.48 13.27 9.88
CA TYR A 268 7.90 13.08 10.20
C TYR A 268 8.10 13.09 11.72
N PRO A 269 8.89 12.15 12.28
CA PRO A 269 9.22 12.19 13.70
C PRO A 269 10.12 13.39 14.02
N THR A 270 9.88 14.02 15.17
CA THR A 270 10.75 15.01 15.80
C THR A 270 11.20 14.47 17.15
N PRO A 271 12.23 13.58 17.18
CA PRO A 271 12.56 12.77 18.37
C PRO A 271 12.85 13.59 19.62
N ILE A 272 13.46 14.78 19.47
CA ILE A 272 13.77 15.69 20.59
C ILE A 272 12.50 16.12 21.34
N LEU A 273 11.39 16.27 20.62
CA LEU A 273 10.12 16.76 21.17
C LEU A 273 9.10 15.63 21.40
N ASN A 274 9.46 14.38 21.07
CA ASN A 274 8.55 13.24 21.04
C ASN A 274 7.24 13.54 20.30
N GLN A 275 7.36 14.17 19.13
CA GLN A 275 6.26 14.64 18.31
C GLN A 275 6.42 14.15 16.86
N PHE A 276 5.35 14.28 16.08
CA PHE A 276 5.33 14.00 14.66
C PHE A 276 4.68 15.15 13.93
N GLU A 277 5.24 15.56 12.80
CA GLU A 277 4.79 16.75 12.10
C GLU A 277 4.52 16.48 10.62
N LEU A 278 3.42 17.06 10.13
CA LEU A 278 3.10 17.08 8.72
C LEU A 278 2.79 18.52 8.29
N TYR A 279 3.20 18.85 7.07
CA TYR A 279 3.12 20.17 6.48
C TYR A 279 2.26 20.15 5.23
N ASN A 280 1.85 21.34 4.77
CA ASN A 280 1.11 21.56 3.52
C ASN A 280 -0.27 20.88 3.47
N LEU A 281 -0.94 20.75 4.62
CA LEU A 281 -2.32 20.26 4.65
C LEU A 281 -3.31 21.39 4.33
N PRO A 282 -4.43 21.09 3.65
CA PRO A 282 -5.55 22.02 3.55
C PRO A 282 -6.09 22.37 4.94
N SER A 283 -6.33 23.66 5.19
CA SER A 283 -7.05 24.09 6.40
C SER A 283 -8.48 23.58 6.39
N GLY A 284 -9.00 23.16 7.54
CA GLY A 284 -10.35 22.64 7.70
C GLY A 284 -10.54 21.17 7.33
N LEU A 285 -9.51 20.50 6.79
CA LEU A 285 -9.56 19.07 6.48
C LEU A 285 -9.81 18.27 7.77
N ASP A 286 -10.85 17.43 7.78
CA ASP A 286 -11.16 16.61 8.96
C ASP A 286 -10.28 15.36 8.99
N LEU A 287 -9.34 15.31 9.93
CA LEU A 287 -8.35 14.25 10.04
C LEU A 287 -8.54 13.42 11.30
N THR A 288 -8.17 12.15 11.22
CA THR A 288 -7.87 11.31 12.38
C THR A 288 -6.39 11.01 12.44
N ALA A 289 -5.75 11.44 13.53
CA ALA A 289 -4.44 10.93 13.90
C ALA A 289 -4.60 9.52 14.45
N VAL A 290 -3.84 8.56 13.93
CA VAL A 290 -3.80 7.17 14.36
C VAL A 290 -2.38 6.84 14.79
N VAL A 291 -2.24 6.27 15.98
CA VAL A 291 -0.94 5.87 16.53
C VAL A 291 -0.99 4.38 16.81
N LEU A 292 -0.02 3.66 16.25
CA LEU A 292 0.24 2.25 16.48
C LEU A 292 1.57 2.15 17.24
N GLN A 293 1.60 1.37 18.31
CA GLN A 293 2.83 1.12 19.07
C GLN A 293 2.97 -0.35 19.41
N VAL A 294 4.22 -0.79 19.56
CA VAL A 294 4.58 -1.99 20.30
C VAL A 294 5.38 -1.57 21.52
N LYS A 295 4.96 -2.03 22.69
CA LYS A 295 5.67 -1.82 23.95
C LYS A 295 5.58 -3.10 24.78
N ASN A 296 6.72 -3.56 25.31
CA ASN A 296 6.80 -4.78 26.13
C ASN A 296 6.11 -6.01 25.50
N GLY A 297 6.26 -6.17 24.18
CA GLY A 297 5.64 -7.28 23.44
C GLY A 297 4.11 -7.18 23.27
N LYS A 298 3.50 -6.02 23.52
CA LYS A 298 2.06 -5.77 23.41
C LYS A 298 1.77 -4.67 22.41
N TYR A 299 0.63 -4.75 21.75
CA TYR A 299 0.15 -3.73 20.82
C TYR A 299 -0.63 -2.63 21.56
N TYR A 300 -0.44 -1.40 21.13
CA TYR A 300 -1.20 -0.25 21.58
C TYR A 300 -1.76 0.51 20.39
N PHE A 301 -2.99 1.00 20.54
CA PHE A 301 -3.71 1.73 19.51
C PHE A 301 -4.39 2.96 20.10
N GLY A 302 -4.32 4.08 19.40
CA GLY A 302 -5.07 5.27 19.76
C GLY A 302 -5.40 6.14 18.58
N THR A 303 -6.50 6.86 18.69
CA THR A 303 -6.94 7.82 17.67
C THR A 303 -7.30 9.16 18.28
N HIS A 304 -7.22 10.21 17.49
CA HIS A 304 -7.78 11.51 17.81
C HIS A 304 -8.26 12.18 16.52
N ARG A 305 -9.56 12.47 16.45
CA ARG A 305 -10.18 13.14 15.31
C ARG A 305 -10.37 14.62 15.60
N ALA A 306 -9.92 15.46 14.69
CA ALA A 306 -10.12 16.90 14.73
C ALA A 306 -9.86 17.50 13.34
N PRO A 307 -10.51 18.63 13.00
CA PRO A 307 -10.19 19.37 11.80
C PRO A 307 -8.81 20.02 11.88
N VAL A 308 -8.15 20.16 10.74
CA VAL A 308 -6.89 20.88 10.60
C VAL A 308 -7.13 22.37 10.87
N THR A 309 -6.55 22.87 11.95
CA THR A 309 -6.41 24.31 12.21
C THR A 309 -4.94 24.68 12.30
N ALA A 310 -4.63 25.98 12.20
CA ALA A 310 -3.25 26.44 12.25
C ALA A 310 -2.59 25.99 13.57
N SER A 311 -1.51 25.20 13.46
CA SER A 311 -0.71 24.71 14.59
C SER A 311 -1.47 23.80 15.58
N PHE A 312 -2.49 23.07 15.11
CA PHE A 312 -3.20 22.10 15.96
C PHE A 312 -2.30 20.93 16.40
N VAL A 313 -2.51 20.46 17.63
CA VAL A 313 -1.80 19.31 18.20
C VAL A 313 -2.80 18.18 18.49
N TYR A 314 -2.67 17.08 17.76
CA TYR A 314 -3.38 15.84 18.04
C TYR A 314 -2.74 15.12 19.24
N ARG A 315 -3.56 14.61 20.16
CA ARG A 315 -3.12 13.86 21.34
C ARG A 315 -3.90 12.54 21.46
N PRO A 316 -3.63 11.55 20.60
CA PRO A 316 -4.27 10.24 20.70
C PRO A 316 -4.01 9.59 22.07
N VAL A 317 -5.07 9.07 22.68
CA VAL A 317 -4.97 8.26 23.91
C VAL A 317 -4.77 6.81 23.47
N LEU A 318 -3.72 6.17 24.01
CA LEU A 318 -3.33 4.81 23.63
C LEU A 318 -3.88 3.79 24.63
N ASP A 319 -4.54 2.77 24.10
CA ASP A 319 -4.99 1.60 24.86
C ASP A 319 -4.25 0.35 24.39
N GLU A 320 -3.95 -0.56 25.32
CA GLU A 320 -3.47 -1.90 25.00
C GLU A 320 -4.57 -2.67 24.26
N VAL A 321 -4.20 -3.35 23.17
CA VAL A 321 -5.13 -4.13 22.34
C VAL A 321 -4.51 -5.47 21.93
N SER A 322 -5.36 -6.45 21.61
CA SER A 322 -4.90 -7.67 20.93
C SER A 322 -4.56 -7.38 19.47
N GLU A 323 -3.87 -8.31 18.81
CA GLU A 323 -3.58 -8.20 17.37
C GLU A 323 -4.88 -8.14 16.53
N GLU A 324 -5.85 -8.99 16.86
CA GLU A 324 -7.14 -9.04 16.15
C GLU A 324 -7.93 -7.75 16.33
N GLU A 325 -7.95 -7.20 17.55
CA GLU A 325 -8.62 -5.95 17.85
C GLU A 325 -7.93 -4.77 17.17
N LEU A 326 -6.60 -4.75 17.13
CA LEU A 326 -5.82 -3.75 16.41
C LEU A 326 -6.18 -3.74 14.92
N VAL A 327 -6.16 -4.90 14.26
CA VAL A 327 -6.52 -5.04 12.83
C VAL A 327 -7.98 -4.67 12.60
N ARG A 328 -8.89 -5.08 13.49
CA ARG A 328 -10.31 -4.73 13.41
C ARG A 328 -10.51 -3.22 13.49
N ARG A 329 -9.83 -2.53 14.41
CA ARG A 329 -9.90 -1.06 14.53
C ARG A 329 -9.32 -0.36 13.30
N ILE A 330 -8.20 -0.84 12.75
CA ILE A 330 -7.63 -0.29 11.51
C ILE A 330 -8.63 -0.38 10.35
N ARG A 331 -9.33 -1.52 10.22
CA ARG A 331 -10.34 -1.75 9.17
C ARG A 331 -11.61 -0.89 9.28
N LEU A 332 -11.83 -0.23 10.41
CA LEU A 332 -12.99 0.65 10.63
C LEU A 332 -12.70 2.13 10.35
N LEU A 333 -11.45 2.48 10.03
CA LEU A 333 -11.03 3.85 9.68
C LEU A 333 -11.51 4.25 8.27
#